data_AF-A0A7C4GQK6-F1
#
_entry.id   AF-A0A7C4GQK6-F1
#
_cell.length_a   1.000
_cell.length_b   1.000
_cell.length_c   1.000
_cell.angle_alpha   90.00
_cell.angle_beta   90.00
_cell.angle_gamma   90.00
#
_symmetry.space_group_name_H-M   'P 1'
#
loop_
_entity.id
_entity.type
_entity.pdbx_description
1 polymer ?
#
loop_
_entity_poly.entity_id
_entity_poly.type
_entity_poly.pdbx_seq_one_letter_code
_entity_poly.pdbx_strand_id
1 'polypeptide(L)'
;MPSYKCPRCGRTVQKPIGRYYCAVCGPSALMEMVHGHSKAISNPLLISTPSKEFVEYERQRMIKAGAKYFLKAQREGDYFYHMTTFGALKKILAEGVIKADRHRRGTVSFTTHPLRYVSAFGGPLLPVNDCYIKVHMSLVPNAFPVVYWLTEEEAEELSPEIKAKLIPIERFDELIAEYGPAWSAYEYPFIWATENEWRVMGDYVLPWKKFSVGVSNERQKRWVEERYGEFVKEVFVDKDLAKIFGRK
;
A
#
# COMPACT_ATOMS: atom_id res chain seq x y z
N MET A 1 -14.85 12.40 12.91
CA MET A 1 -16.12 11.70 12.62
C MET A 1 -16.74 12.34 11.39
N PRO A 2 -17.13 11.57 10.36
CA PRO A 2 -17.75 12.11 9.15
C PRO A 2 -19.11 12.76 9.43
N SER A 3 -19.44 13.75 8.59
CA SER A 3 -20.72 14.45 8.61
C SER A 3 -21.66 13.87 7.56
N TYR A 4 -22.92 13.68 7.93
CA TYR A 4 -23.98 13.15 7.06
C TYR A 4 -25.14 14.14 7.01
N LYS A 5 -25.72 14.37 5.83
CA LYS A 5 -26.86 15.24 5.59
C LYS A 5 -28.01 14.43 5.03
N CYS A 6 -29.20 14.69 5.55
CA CYS A 6 -30.42 14.14 5.00
C CYS A 6 -30.74 14.84 3.67
N PRO A 7 -30.93 14.10 2.55
CA PRO A 7 -31.28 14.71 1.27
C PRO A 7 -32.70 15.30 1.26
N ARG A 8 -33.58 14.86 2.18
CA ARG A 8 -34.96 15.36 2.27
C ARG A 8 -35.12 16.64 3.09
N CYS A 9 -34.55 16.70 4.29
CA CYS A 9 -34.73 17.84 5.19
C CYS A 9 -33.47 18.68 5.41
N GLY A 10 -32.34 18.31 4.79
CA GLY A 10 -31.08 19.04 4.93
C GLY A 10 -30.40 18.95 6.30
N ARG A 11 -30.98 18.24 7.27
CA ARG A 11 -30.37 18.04 8.61
C ARG A 11 -29.02 17.35 8.51
N THR A 12 -28.01 17.91 9.18
CA THR A 12 -26.65 17.38 9.21
C THR A 12 -26.28 16.84 10.59
N VAL A 13 -25.58 15.70 10.67
CA VAL A 13 -25.13 15.06 11.92
C VAL A 13 -23.72 14.49 11.78
N GLN A 14 -22.93 14.47 12.86
CA GLN A 14 -21.64 13.79 12.90
C GLN A 14 -21.81 12.40 13.52
N LYS A 15 -21.40 11.35 12.80
CA LYS A 15 -21.49 9.95 13.24
C LYS A 15 -20.24 9.17 12.81
N PRO A 16 -19.97 7.98 13.36
CA PRO A 16 -18.96 7.07 12.81
C PRO A 16 -19.19 6.73 11.33
N ILE A 17 -18.30 5.96 10.72
CA ILE A 17 -18.52 5.49 9.34
C ILE A 17 -19.62 4.42 9.37
N GLY A 18 -20.65 4.58 8.54
CA GLY A 18 -21.78 3.65 8.49
C GLY A 18 -23.00 4.19 7.76
N ARG A 19 -24.05 3.36 7.64
CA ARG A 19 -25.35 3.77 7.09
C ARG A 19 -26.26 4.28 8.20
N TYR A 20 -26.83 5.46 8.01
CA TYR A 20 -27.71 6.09 9.00
C TYR A 20 -28.97 6.61 8.33
N TYR A 21 -30.11 6.44 9.00
CA TYR A 21 -31.37 7.04 8.60
C TYR A 21 -31.57 8.37 9.30
N CYS A 22 -32.30 9.29 8.65
CA CYS A 22 -32.65 10.56 9.25
C CYS A 22 -33.68 10.35 10.37
N ALA A 23 -33.33 10.72 11.60
CA ALA A 23 -34.25 10.62 12.74
C ALA A 23 -35.54 11.46 12.57
N VAL A 24 -35.56 12.43 11.66
CA VAL A 24 -36.71 13.31 11.40
C VAL A 24 -37.56 12.81 10.24
N CYS A 25 -36.93 12.39 9.14
CA CYS A 25 -37.63 11.94 7.93
C CYS A 25 -37.93 10.43 7.91
N GLY A 26 -37.44 9.70 8.92
CA GLY A 26 -37.67 8.27 9.08
C GLY A 26 -36.75 7.39 8.23
N PRO A 27 -36.97 6.06 8.28
CA PRO A 27 -36.10 5.04 7.67
C PRO A 27 -35.99 5.13 6.14
N SER A 28 -36.95 5.77 5.48
CA SER A 28 -36.91 5.97 4.02
C SER A 28 -35.97 7.09 3.56
N ALA A 29 -35.39 7.85 4.50
CA ALA A 29 -34.43 8.91 4.22
C ALA A 29 -33.03 8.52 4.70
N LEU A 30 -32.30 7.81 3.84
CA LEU A 30 -30.87 7.50 4.02
C LEU A 30 -30.07 8.80 4.03
N MET A 31 -29.25 8.99 5.05
CA MET A 31 -28.40 10.17 5.15
C MET A 31 -27.16 9.99 4.28
N GLU A 32 -26.86 11.01 3.48
CA GLU A 32 -25.73 11.04 2.56
C GLU A 32 -24.54 11.68 3.25
N MET A 33 -23.35 11.09 3.07
CA MET A 33 -22.14 11.69 3.61
C MET A 33 -21.82 12.95 2.80
N VAL A 34 -22.10 14.13 3.39
CA VAL A 34 -21.69 15.40 2.80
C VAL A 34 -20.38 15.78 3.44
N HIS A 35 -19.29 15.58 2.70
CA HIS A 35 -17.97 16.17 2.93
C HIS A 35 -17.80 16.77 4.34
N GLY A 36 -17.83 15.90 5.36
CA GLY A 36 -16.91 16.13 6.45
C GLY A 36 -15.60 15.93 5.74
N HIS A 37 -14.78 16.98 5.64
CA HIS A 37 -13.37 16.83 5.35
C HIS A 37 -12.97 15.50 5.97
N SER A 38 -12.73 14.47 5.15
CA SER A 38 -11.52 13.76 5.38
C SER A 38 -10.55 14.91 5.49
N LYS A 39 -9.99 15.09 6.67
CA LYS A 39 -8.59 15.42 6.65
C LYS A 39 -7.96 14.33 5.77
N ALA A 40 -8.04 14.45 4.42
CA ALA A 40 -6.85 14.52 3.61
C ALA A 40 -5.97 15.40 4.46
N ILE A 41 -5.08 14.74 5.19
CA ILE A 41 -4.53 15.30 6.41
C ILE A 41 -4.04 16.69 5.99
N SER A 42 -4.71 17.74 6.48
CA SER A 42 -4.37 19.13 6.14
C SER A 42 -3.25 19.61 7.05
N ASN A 43 -2.85 18.77 8.00
CA ASN A 43 -1.44 18.50 8.08
C ASN A 43 -1.17 17.44 7.02
N PRO A 44 -0.53 17.70 5.86
CA PRO A 44 0.47 16.70 5.48
C PRO A 44 1.15 16.36 6.81
N LEU A 45 1.32 15.07 7.19
CA LEU A 45 2.49 14.81 8.03
C LEU A 45 3.55 15.63 7.32
N LEU A 46 3.95 16.75 7.93
CA LEU A 46 4.84 17.69 7.30
C LEU A 46 6.04 16.80 7.28
N ILE A 47 6.21 16.10 6.16
CA ILE A 47 7.43 15.41 5.85
C ILE A 47 8.28 16.61 5.51
N SER A 48 8.66 17.32 6.57
CA SER A 48 9.65 18.35 6.51
C SER A 48 10.79 17.65 5.85
N THR A 49 11.26 18.23 4.74
CA THR A 49 12.50 17.82 4.13
C THR A 49 13.47 17.53 5.26
N PRO A 50 13.95 16.27 5.38
CA PRO A 50 14.83 15.93 6.47
C PRO A 50 15.96 16.95 6.48
N SER A 51 16.33 17.43 7.66
CA SER A 51 17.36 18.46 7.73
C SER A 51 18.64 17.93 7.06
N LYS A 52 19.46 18.82 6.51
CA LYS A 52 20.71 18.41 5.85
C LYS A 52 21.58 17.58 6.80
N GLU A 53 21.55 17.91 8.10
CA GLU A 53 22.24 17.17 9.15
C GLU A 53 21.70 15.74 9.31
N PHE A 54 20.38 15.53 9.23
CA PHE A 54 19.79 14.20 9.30
C PHE A 54 20.14 13.36 8.06
N VAL A 55 20.06 13.97 6.87
CA VAL A 55 20.42 13.31 5.61
C VAL A 55 21.88 12.84 5.64
N GLU A 56 22.77 13.71 6.11
CA GLU A 56 24.19 13.37 6.24
C GLU A 56 24.45 12.32 7.34
N TYR A 57 23.74 12.41 8.47
CA TYR A 57 23.80 11.38 9.51
C TYR A 57 23.40 10.00 8.98
N GLU A 58 22.28 9.90 8.25
CA GLU A 58 21.83 8.64 7.66
C GLU A 58 22.85 8.12 6.63
N ARG A 59 23.42 9.00 5.79
CA ARG A 59 24.49 8.64 4.86
C ARG A 59 25.68 8.02 5.59
N GLN A 60 26.18 8.69 6.62
CA GLN A 60 27.33 8.20 7.40
C GLN A 60 27.01 6.88 8.11
N ARG A 61 25.77 6.73 8.62
CA ARG A 61 25.30 5.46 9.20
C ARG A 61 25.35 4.32 8.18
N MET A 62 24.84 4.54 6.97
CA MET A 62 24.86 3.56 5.88
C MET A 62 26.29 3.21 5.44
N ILE A 63 27.16 4.22 5.24
CA ILE A 63 28.57 3.99 4.89
C ILE A 63 29.27 3.16 5.97
N LYS A 64 29.05 3.50 7.25
CA LYS A 64 29.63 2.75 8.39
C LYS A 64 29.09 1.32 8.47
N ALA A 65 27.85 1.09 8.04
CA ALA A 65 27.25 -0.24 7.92
C ALA A 65 27.71 -1.01 6.67
N GLY A 66 28.58 -0.43 5.84
CA GLY A 66 29.14 -1.09 4.66
C GLY A 66 28.30 -0.95 3.39
N ALA A 67 27.32 -0.04 3.37
CA ALA A 67 26.52 0.22 2.18
C ALA A 67 27.41 0.70 1.01
N LYS A 68 27.22 0.07 -0.14
CA LYS A 68 27.92 0.38 -1.40
C LYS A 68 26.97 0.76 -2.52
N TYR A 69 25.76 0.20 -2.50
CA TYR A 69 24.79 0.37 -3.55
C TYR A 69 23.42 0.71 -2.97
N PHE A 70 22.61 1.35 -3.80
CA PHE A 70 21.18 1.47 -3.62
C PHE A 70 20.47 0.66 -4.70
N LEU A 71 19.35 0.04 -4.32
CA LEU A 71 18.38 -0.54 -5.24
C LEU A 71 17.04 0.15 -5.05
N LYS A 72 16.62 0.86 -6.09
CA LYS A 72 15.33 1.54 -6.16
C LYS A 72 14.25 0.59 -6.67
N ALA A 73 13.06 0.62 -6.06
CA ALA A 73 11.86 0.03 -6.63
C ALA A 73 11.60 0.55 -8.06
N GLN A 74 11.32 -0.39 -8.96
CA GLN A 74 11.11 -0.17 -10.39
C GLN A 74 9.62 -0.10 -10.70
N ARG A 75 9.24 0.75 -11.65
CA ARG A 75 7.87 0.73 -12.14
C ARG A 75 7.72 -0.39 -13.16
N GLU A 76 6.79 -1.30 -12.91
CA GLU A 76 6.49 -2.42 -13.82
C GLU A 76 5.00 -2.39 -14.14
N GLY A 77 4.66 -2.03 -15.37
CA GLY A 77 3.27 -1.85 -15.81
C GLY A 77 2.58 -0.66 -15.14
N ASP A 78 1.24 -0.75 -15.08
CA ASP A 78 0.35 0.36 -14.70
C ASP A 78 -0.48 0.08 -13.46
N TYR A 79 -0.16 -0.98 -12.71
CA TYR A 79 -0.91 -1.40 -11.54
C TYR A 79 -0.03 -1.56 -10.31
N PHE A 80 -0.58 -1.11 -9.18
CA PHE A 80 -0.11 -1.44 -7.85
C PHE A 80 -0.98 -2.55 -7.25
N TYR A 81 -0.34 -3.39 -6.44
CA TYR A 81 -0.94 -4.52 -5.77
C TYR A 81 -0.70 -4.35 -4.27
N HIS A 82 -1.78 -4.16 -3.52
CA HIS A 82 -1.73 -4.23 -2.07
C HIS A 82 -1.99 -5.67 -1.64
N MET A 83 -0.93 -6.37 -1.24
CA MET A 83 -1.00 -7.74 -0.73
C MET A 83 -1.59 -7.75 0.68
N THR A 84 -2.51 -8.67 0.94
CA THR A 84 -3.16 -8.78 2.25
C THR A 84 -3.71 -10.19 2.50
N THR A 85 -4.12 -10.46 3.75
CA THR A 85 -4.86 -11.69 4.07
C THR A 85 -6.34 -11.53 3.75
N PHE A 86 -7.04 -12.64 3.47
CA PHE A 86 -8.48 -12.58 3.24
C PHE A 86 -9.23 -11.99 4.44
N GLY A 87 -8.80 -12.26 5.67
CA GLY A 87 -9.38 -11.64 6.88
C GLY A 87 -9.24 -10.12 6.89
N ALA A 88 -8.06 -9.60 6.55
CA ALA A 88 -7.82 -8.17 6.44
C ALA A 88 -8.55 -7.54 5.25
N LEU A 89 -8.65 -8.24 4.11
CA LEU A 89 -9.45 -7.81 2.96
C LEU A 89 -10.91 -7.58 3.36
N LYS A 90 -11.54 -8.47 4.14
CA LYS A 90 -12.92 -8.27 4.61
C LYS A 90 -13.08 -6.95 5.36
N LYS A 91 -12.09 -6.60 6.19
CA LYS A 91 -12.09 -5.35 6.94
C LYS A 91 -11.89 -4.15 6.02
N ILE A 92 -10.96 -4.23 5.07
CA ILE A 92 -10.74 -3.18 4.06
C ILE A 92 -12.01 -2.94 3.24
N LEU A 93 -12.70 -4.00 2.81
CA LEU A 93 -13.95 -3.88 2.05
C LEU A 93 -15.10 -3.31 2.89
N ALA A 94 -15.19 -3.67 4.17
CA ALA A 94 -16.20 -3.13 5.08
C ALA A 94 -15.96 -1.66 5.43
N GLU A 95 -14.70 -1.26 5.63
CA GLU A 95 -14.32 0.09 6.06
C GLU A 95 -14.03 1.04 4.88
N GLY A 96 -13.66 0.51 3.73
CA GLY A 96 -13.36 1.29 2.52
C GLY A 96 -11.99 1.87 2.38
N VAL A 97 -11.09 1.45 3.25
CA VAL A 97 -9.81 2.12 3.43
C VAL A 97 -8.75 1.06 3.63
N ILE A 98 -7.66 1.21 2.89
CA ILE A 98 -6.42 0.52 3.18
C ILE A 98 -5.73 1.38 4.25
N LYS A 99 -5.75 0.87 5.48
CA LYS A 99 -5.12 1.57 6.60
C LYS A 99 -3.61 1.47 6.50
N ALA A 100 -2.95 2.54 6.88
CA ALA A 100 -1.51 2.53 6.97
C ALA A 100 -1.02 1.52 8.01
N ASP A 101 0.12 0.90 7.71
CA ASP A 101 0.81 0.07 8.67
C ASP A 101 1.48 0.98 9.73
N ARG A 102 1.14 0.72 11.01
CA ARG A 102 1.72 1.44 12.15
C ARG A 102 3.23 1.22 12.25
N HIS A 103 3.73 0.08 11.79
CA HIS A 103 5.16 -0.24 11.77
C HIS A 103 5.90 0.49 10.64
N ARG A 104 5.19 0.92 9.59
CA ARG A 104 5.77 1.58 8.40
C ARG A 104 5.52 3.09 8.41
N ARG A 105 5.63 3.73 9.58
CA ARG A 105 5.52 5.20 9.75
C ARG A 105 4.24 5.79 9.15
N GLY A 106 3.13 5.06 9.21
CA GLY A 106 1.88 5.55 8.65
C GLY A 106 1.85 5.55 7.12
N THR A 107 2.49 4.57 6.48
CA THR A 107 2.39 4.34 5.03
C THR A 107 1.57 3.10 4.68
N VAL A 108 1.01 3.11 3.47
CA VAL A 108 0.44 1.93 2.80
C VAL A 108 1.44 1.43 1.77
N SER A 109 1.77 0.14 1.85
CA SER A 109 2.70 -0.52 0.92
C SER A 109 1.97 -1.20 -0.24
N PHE A 110 2.61 -1.15 -1.40
CA PHE A 110 2.23 -1.77 -2.65
C PHE A 110 3.45 -2.44 -3.28
N THR A 111 3.21 -3.42 -4.14
CA THR A 111 4.21 -3.92 -5.12
C THR A 111 3.65 -3.75 -6.53
N THR A 112 4.51 -3.88 -7.54
CA THR A 112 4.10 -3.96 -8.94
C THR A 112 3.85 -5.41 -9.40
N HIS A 113 4.14 -6.40 -8.56
CA HIS A 113 3.92 -7.80 -8.88
C HIS A 113 3.41 -8.60 -7.67
N PRO A 114 2.18 -9.14 -7.70
CA PRO A 114 1.52 -9.70 -6.52
C PRO A 114 2.24 -10.93 -5.92
N LEU A 115 3.02 -11.68 -6.71
CA LEU A 115 3.71 -12.89 -6.21
C LEU A 115 5.05 -12.61 -5.52
N ARG A 116 5.59 -11.38 -5.55
CA ARG A 116 6.91 -11.07 -4.96
C ARG A 116 6.93 -11.28 -3.44
N TYR A 117 5.83 -10.94 -2.77
CA TYR A 117 5.63 -11.19 -1.34
C TYR A 117 5.54 -12.67 -0.97
N VAL A 118 5.30 -13.54 -1.96
CA VAL A 118 5.09 -14.97 -1.75
C VAL A 118 6.38 -15.75 -2.00
N SER A 119 7.26 -15.25 -2.88
CA SER A 119 8.55 -15.86 -3.19
C SER A 119 9.67 -15.54 -2.20
N ALA A 120 9.55 -14.45 -1.44
CA ALA A 120 10.60 -13.96 -0.53
C ALA A 120 10.80 -14.84 0.72
N PHE A 121 9.82 -15.69 1.06
CA PHE A 121 9.89 -16.57 2.23
C PHE A 121 10.14 -18.01 1.81
N GLY A 122 11.41 -18.38 1.63
CA GLY A 122 11.85 -19.78 1.45
C GLY A 122 11.72 -20.67 2.69
N GLY A 123 10.84 -20.32 3.63
CA GLY A 123 10.60 -21.03 4.90
C GLY A 123 9.14 -21.49 5.06
N PRO A 124 8.85 -22.35 6.06
CA PRO A 124 7.52 -22.95 6.23
C PRO A 124 6.46 -21.90 6.58
N LEU A 125 5.71 -21.48 5.56
CA LEU A 125 4.31 -21.07 5.54
C LEU A 125 3.74 -20.40 6.81
N LEU A 126 3.81 -19.07 6.86
CA LEU A 126 2.67 -18.29 7.36
C LEU A 126 1.90 -17.82 6.11
N PRO A 127 0.57 -18.01 6.03
CA PRO A 127 -0.25 -17.53 4.92
C PRO A 127 -0.45 -16.02 5.10
N VAL A 128 0.63 -15.25 4.97
CA VAL A 128 0.60 -13.85 5.38
C VAL A 128 -0.11 -12.96 4.36
N ASN A 129 -0.24 -13.37 3.09
CA ASN A 129 -0.98 -12.61 2.08
C ASN A 129 -1.56 -13.50 0.95
N ASP A 130 -2.78 -14.03 1.12
CA ASP A 130 -3.45 -14.93 0.16
C ASP A 130 -4.42 -14.23 -0.81
N CYS A 131 -4.45 -12.90 -0.79
CA CYS A 131 -5.22 -12.07 -1.72
C CYS A 131 -4.58 -10.70 -1.92
N TYR A 132 -5.07 -9.95 -2.90
CA TYR A 132 -4.61 -8.60 -3.15
C TYR A 132 -5.69 -7.69 -3.71
N ILE A 133 -5.47 -6.39 -3.52
CA ILE A 133 -6.22 -5.33 -4.19
C ILE A 133 -5.34 -4.77 -5.30
N LYS A 134 -5.82 -4.89 -6.54
CA LYS A 134 -5.19 -4.35 -7.74
C LYS A 134 -5.76 -2.98 -8.04
N VAL A 135 -4.89 -1.97 -8.05
CA VAL A 135 -5.22 -0.56 -8.20
C VAL A 135 -4.41 0.02 -9.35
N HIS A 136 -5.06 0.70 -10.29
CA HIS A 136 -4.34 1.40 -11.35
C HIS A 136 -3.51 2.55 -10.76
N MET A 137 -2.24 2.70 -11.17
CA MET A 137 -1.30 3.65 -10.58
C MET A 137 -1.80 5.11 -10.64
N SER A 138 -2.60 5.48 -11.65
CA SER A 138 -3.20 6.82 -11.74
C SER A 138 -4.15 7.19 -10.61
N LEU A 139 -4.67 6.19 -9.87
CA LEU A 139 -5.49 6.44 -8.69
C LEU A 139 -4.60 6.83 -7.50
N VAL A 140 -3.32 6.45 -7.54
CA VAL A 140 -2.35 6.60 -6.45
C VAL A 140 -1.19 7.50 -6.86
N PRO A 141 -1.44 8.76 -7.29
CA PRO A 141 -0.43 9.60 -7.97
C PRO A 141 0.73 10.02 -7.07
N ASN A 142 0.57 9.93 -5.74
CA ASN A 142 1.60 10.29 -4.76
C ASN A 142 2.38 9.07 -4.25
N ALA A 143 2.30 7.93 -4.96
CA ALA A 143 3.11 6.77 -4.62
C ALA A 143 4.59 7.03 -4.91
N PHE A 144 5.46 6.67 -3.97
CA PHE A 144 6.90 6.81 -4.11
C PHE A 144 7.60 5.44 -3.98
N PRO A 145 8.70 5.23 -4.70
CA PRO A 145 9.44 3.97 -4.64
C PRO A 145 10.22 3.88 -3.32
N VAL A 146 10.30 2.68 -2.75
CA VAL A 146 11.24 2.40 -1.66
C VAL A 146 12.65 2.24 -2.24
N VAL A 147 13.64 2.74 -1.50
CA VAL A 147 15.06 2.60 -1.82
C VAL A 147 15.72 1.77 -0.74
N TYR A 148 16.33 0.66 -1.14
CA TYR A 148 17.12 -0.20 -0.28
C TYR A 148 18.58 0.13 -0.47
N TRP A 149 19.38 0.10 0.60
CA TRP A 149 20.84 0.09 0.48
C TRP A 149 21.34 -1.33 0.66
N LEU A 150 22.48 -1.62 0.03
CA LEU A 150 23.08 -2.95 -0.06
C LEU A 150 24.58 -2.83 0.16
N THR A 151 25.18 -3.81 0.85
CA THR A 151 26.62 -3.98 0.87
C THR A 151 27.13 -4.57 -0.45
N GLU A 152 28.45 -4.69 -0.60
CA GLU A 152 29.07 -5.35 -1.75
C GLU A 152 28.69 -6.82 -1.85
N GLU A 153 28.80 -7.54 -0.72
CA GLU A 153 28.42 -8.96 -0.60
C GLU A 153 26.95 -9.18 -0.98
N GLU A 154 26.04 -8.34 -0.45
CA GLU A 154 24.62 -8.45 -0.77
C GLU A 154 24.34 -8.18 -2.25
N ALA A 155 25.05 -7.24 -2.86
CA ALA A 155 24.93 -6.95 -4.28
C ALA A 155 25.45 -8.10 -5.15
N GLU A 156 26.48 -8.83 -4.71
CA GLU A 156 27.05 -9.97 -5.44
C GLU A 156 26.10 -11.17 -5.53
N GLU A 157 25.20 -11.34 -4.57
CA GLU A 157 24.21 -12.41 -4.58
C GLU A 157 23.01 -12.12 -5.52
N LEU A 158 22.87 -10.89 -6.01
CA LEU A 158 21.78 -10.51 -6.91
C LEU A 158 21.96 -11.07 -8.33
N SER A 159 20.84 -11.25 -9.03
CA SER A 159 20.86 -11.66 -10.44
C SER A 159 21.49 -10.57 -11.31
N PRO A 160 22.09 -10.92 -12.47
CA PRO A 160 22.70 -9.96 -13.38
C PRO A 160 21.75 -8.80 -13.78
N GLU A 161 20.47 -9.10 -13.97
CA GLU A 161 19.45 -8.12 -14.35
C GLU A 161 19.16 -7.10 -13.25
N ILE A 162 19.27 -7.50 -11.98
CA ILE A 162 19.11 -6.60 -10.82
C ILE A 162 20.39 -5.83 -10.56
N LYS A 163 21.57 -6.47 -10.69
CA LYS A 163 22.88 -5.82 -10.58
C LYS A 163 23.02 -4.63 -11.52
N ALA A 164 22.51 -4.75 -12.75
CA ALA A 164 22.50 -3.67 -13.75
C ALA A 164 21.67 -2.43 -13.34
N LYS A 165 20.85 -2.53 -12.28
CA LYS A 165 19.99 -1.46 -11.76
C LYS A 165 20.52 -0.85 -10.46
N LEU A 166 21.66 -1.33 -9.96
CA LEU A 166 22.28 -0.80 -8.75
C LEU A 166 22.77 0.63 -8.99
N ILE A 167 22.58 1.46 -7.98
CA ILE A 167 22.97 2.86 -7.97
C ILE A 167 24.10 3.01 -6.96
N PRO A 168 25.31 3.46 -7.35
CA PRO A 168 26.40 3.64 -6.40
C PRO A 168 26.04 4.60 -5.26
N ILE A 169 26.55 4.34 -4.05
CA ILE A 169 26.24 5.15 -2.86
C ILE A 169 26.67 6.61 -3.00
N GLU A 170 27.66 6.90 -3.85
CA GLU A 170 28.13 8.25 -4.16
C GLU A 170 27.01 9.12 -4.76
N ARG A 171 26.04 8.50 -5.44
CA ARG A 171 24.88 9.18 -6.04
C ARG A 171 23.75 9.44 -5.06
N PHE A 172 24.01 9.35 -3.75
CA PHE A 172 23.02 9.59 -2.70
C PHE A 172 22.31 10.95 -2.83
N ASP A 173 23.04 12.04 -3.10
CA ASP A 173 22.44 13.36 -3.20
C ASP A 173 21.48 13.46 -4.39
N GLU A 174 21.78 12.77 -5.49
CA GLU A 174 20.88 12.69 -6.65
C GLU A 174 19.58 11.97 -6.29
N LEU A 175 19.66 10.88 -5.51
CA LEU A 175 18.49 10.15 -5.04
C LEU A 175 17.64 11.02 -4.10
N ILE A 176 18.26 11.73 -3.16
CA ILE A 176 17.55 12.65 -2.26
C ILE A 176 16.89 13.78 -3.04
N ALA A 177 17.57 14.33 -4.05
CA ALA A 177 16.99 15.36 -4.92
C ALA A 177 15.81 14.82 -5.75
N GLU A 178 15.84 13.56 -6.19
CA GLU A 178 14.78 12.92 -6.97
C GLU A 178 13.51 12.66 -6.14
N TYR A 179 13.63 12.16 -4.89
CA TYR A 179 12.45 11.75 -4.08
C TYR A 179 12.06 12.75 -3.00
N GLY A 180 12.91 13.73 -2.71
CA GLY A 180 12.67 14.73 -1.67
C GLY A 180 12.38 14.11 -0.29
N PRO A 181 11.41 14.63 0.48
CA PRO A 181 11.14 14.19 1.85
C PRO A 181 10.55 12.78 1.95
N ALA A 182 10.03 12.19 0.87
CA ALA A 182 9.43 10.86 0.85
C ALA A 182 10.47 9.73 0.86
N TRP A 183 11.68 10.00 1.34
CA TRP A 183 12.72 9.00 1.41
C TRP A 183 12.66 8.23 2.72
N SER A 184 12.64 6.91 2.57
CA SER A 184 12.79 5.97 3.66
C SER A 184 13.85 4.95 3.25
N ALA A 185 15.14 5.24 3.48
CA ALA A 185 16.09 4.13 3.55
C ALA A 185 15.69 3.30 4.74
N TYR A 186 15.16 2.12 4.45
CA TYR A 186 15.03 1.12 5.46
C TYR A 186 16.28 0.26 5.47
N GLU A 187 16.83 0.09 6.66
CA GLU A 187 17.76 -0.97 7.00
C GLU A 187 16.92 -2.24 7.18
N TYR A 188 16.81 -3.04 6.12
CA TYR A 188 16.23 -4.38 6.23
C TYR A 188 17.14 -5.38 5.51
N PRO A 189 17.55 -6.45 6.19
CA PRO A 189 18.46 -7.44 5.62
C PRO A 189 17.84 -8.09 4.39
N PHE A 190 18.64 -8.18 3.32
CA PHE A 190 18.63 -9.12 2.19
C PHE A 190 17.31 -9.42 1.43
N ILE A 191 16.26 -9.81 2.14
CA ILE A 191 15.04 -10.42 1.58
C ILE A 191 14.19 -9.41 0.78
N TRP A 192 14.20 -8.13 1.20
CA TRP A 192 13.22 -7.14 0.72
C TRP A 192 13.66 -6.36 -0.52
N ALA A 193 14.95 -6.41 -0.88
CA ALA A 193 15.49 -5.75 -2.07
C ALA A 193 14.83 -6.26 -3.38
N THR A 194 14.29 -7.49 -3.35
CA THR A 194 13.60 -8.10 -4.49
C THR A 194 12.11 -7.74 -4.61
N GLU A 195 11.51 -7.13 -3.57
CA GLU A 195 10.06 -7.00 -3.48
C GLU A 195 9.46 -5.89 -4.35
N ASN A 196 10.30 -4.96 -4.80
CA ASN A 196 9.89 -3.82 -5.60
C ASN A 196 8.73 -3.05 -4.93
N GLU A 197 9.01 -2.54 -3.74
CA GLU A 197 8.01 -1.91 -2.87
C GLU A 197 7.79 -0.43 -3.21
N TRP A 198 6.52 -0.04 -3.25
CA TRP A 198 6.05 1.33 -3.44
C TRP A 198 5.17 1.73 -2.27
N ARG A 199 5.19 3.00 -1.87
CA ARG A 199 4.49 3.49 -0.69
C ARG A 199 3.69 4.74 -0.92
N VAL A 200 2.67 4.91 -0.08
CA VAL A 200 1.84 6.12 -0.01
C VAL A 200 1.72 6.50 1.45
N MET A 201 1.78 7.78 1.76
CA MET A 201 1.61 8.28 3.13
C MET A 201 0.13 8.37 3.53
N GLY A 202 -0.16 8.02 4.78
CA GLY A 202 -1.48 8.10 5.39
C GLY A 202 -2.39 6.91 5.09
N ASP A 203 -3.63 7.00 5.58
CA ASP A 203 -4.69 6.05 5.24
C ASP A 203 -5.16 6.31 3.80
N TYR A 204 -5.26 5.25 2.99
CA TYR A 204 -5.64 5.37 1.59
C TYR A 204 -7.07 4.86 1.36
N VAL A 205 -7.98 5.78 1.00
CA VAL A 205 -9.39 5.44 0.73
C VAL A 205 -9.52 4.97 -0.72
N LEU A 206 -10.10 3.78 -0.90
CA LEU A 206 -10.40 3.26 -2.23
C LEU A 206 -11.72 3.88 -2.70
N PRO A 207 -11.76 4.67 -3.79
CA PRO A 207 -12.97 5.38 -4.21
C PRO A 207 -13.94 4.44 -4.97
N TRP A 208 -14.18 3.23 -4.44
CA TRP A 208 -15.34 2.33 -4.65
C TRP A 208 -15.88 2.01 -6.04
N LYS A 209 -15.24 2.46 -7.12
CA LYS A 209 -15.45 2.01 -8.50
C LYS A 209 -14.12 2.19 -9.20
N LYS A 210 -13.32 1.12 -9.31
CA LYS A 210 -12.17 0.90 -10.25
C LYS A 210 -11.11 -0.10 -9.78
N PHE A 211 -11.19 -0.66 -8.56
CA PHE A 211 -10.21 -1.66 -8.11
C PHE A 211 -10.69 -3.08 -8.39
N SER A 212 -9.74 -3.95 -8.69
CA SER A 212 -9.95 -5.38 -8.89
C SER A 212 -9.41 -6.15 -7.69
N VAL A 213 -10.02 -7.27 -7.35
CA VAL A 213 -9.58 -8.12 -6.22
C VAL A 213 -9.15 -9.48 -6.75
N GLY A 214 -7.89 -9.84 -6.50
CA GLY A 214 -7.36 -11.18 -6.73
C GLY A 214 -7.45 -11.99 -5.45
N VAL A 215 -8.04 -13.18 -5.51
CA VAL A 215 -8.17 -14.11 -4.36
C VAL A 215 -7.60 -15.48 -4.69
N SER A 216 -7.35 -16.30 -3.67
CA SER A 216 -6.74 -17.62 -3.85
C SER A 216 -7.71 -18.74 -4.22
N ASN A 217 -9.02 -18.58 -4.02
CA ASN A 217 -10.00 -19.64 -4.29
C ASN A 217 -11.43 -19.14 -4.55
N GLU A 218 -12.26 -20.00 -5.12
CA GLU A 218 -13.67 -19.71 -5.48
C GLU A 218 -14.56 -19.40 -4.27
N ARG A 219 -14.24 -19.93 -3.08
CA ARG A 219 -15.00 -19.60 -1.86
C ARG A 219 -14.78 -18.13 -1.47
N GLN A 220 -13.55 -17.65 -1.54
CA GLN A 220 -13.21 -16.25 -1.29
C GLN A 220 -13.86 -15.34 -2.33
N LYS A 221 -13.79 -15.72 -3.62
CA LYS A 221 -14.38 -14.97 -4.72
C LYS A 221 -15.88 -14.77 -4.51
N ARG A 222 -16.63 -15.87 -4.32
CA ARG A 222 -18.08 -15.82 -4.07
C ARG A 222 -18.43 -14.94 -2.88
N TRP A 223 -17.67 -15.03 -1.78
CA TRP A 223 -17.93 -14.21 -0.60
C TRP A 223 -17.82 -12.70 -0.89
N VAL A 224 -16.83 -12.29 -1.69
CA VAL A 224 -16.64 -10.88 -2.09
C VAL A 224 -17.74 -10.45 -3.05
N GLU A 225 -18.04 -11.26 -4.07
CA GLU A 225 -19.08 -10.95 -5.06
C GLU A 225 -20.47 -10.79 -4.42
N GLU A 226 -20.86 -11.72 -3.55
CA GLU A 226 -22.17 -11.71 -2.88
C GLU A 226 -22.39 -10.46 -1.99
N ARG A 227 -21.33 -9.93 -1.39
CA ARG A 227 -21.42 -8.87 -0.37
C ARG A 227 -21.00 -7.51 -0.89
N TYR A 228 -20.09 -7.48 -1.86
CA TYR A 228 -19.42 -6.27 -2.32
C TYR A 228 -19.31 -6.19 -3.85
N GLY A 229 -19.96 -7.09 -4.61
CA GLY A 229 -19.88 -7.11 -6.08
C GLY A 229 -20.26 -5.79 -6.75
N GLU A 230 -21.17 -5.00 -6.16
CA GLU A 230 -21.54 -3.67 -6.68
C GLU A 230 -20.46 -2.59 -6.47
N PHE A 231 -19.47 -2.84 -5.59
CA PHE A 231 -18.44 -1.88 -5.17
C PHE A 231 -17.03 -2.25 -5.64
N VAL A 232 -16.87 -3.43 -6.24
CA VAL A 232 -15.60 -3.93 -6.78
C VAL A 232 -15.72 -3.98 -8.30
N LYS A 233 -14.67 -3.55 -9.03
CA LYS A 233 -14.69 -3.59 -10.51
C LYS A 233 -14.76 -5.02 -11.01
N GLU A 234 -13.93 -5.89 -10.45
CA GLU A 234 -13.88 -7.30 -10.78
C GLU A 234 -13.30 -8.10 -9.61
N VAL A 235 -13.75 -9.33 -9.44
CA VAL A 235 -13.16 -10.29 -8.50
C VAL A 235 -12.80 -11.54 -9.28
N PHE A 236 -11.56 -12.01 -9.12
CA PHE A 236 -11.10 -13.20 -9.83
C PHE A 236 -10.23 -14.08 -8.95
N VAL A 237 -10.25 -15.37 -9.24
CA VAL A 237 -9.30 -16.32 -8.65
C VAL A 237 -8.00 -16.21 -9.42
N ASP A 238 -6.95 -15.78 -8.74
CA ASP A 238 -5.61 -15.74 -9.29
C ASP A 238 -5.05 -17.17 -9.26
N LYS A 239 -4.70 -17.71 -10.43
CA LYS A 239 -4.27 -19.12 -10.57
C LYS A 239 -2.97 -19.40 -9.82
N ASP A 240 -2.09 -18.42 -9.72
CA ASP A 240 -0.81 -18.58 -9.05
C ASP A 240 -1.01 -18.57 -7.53
N LEU A 241 -1.86 -17.66 -7.02
CA LEU A 241 -2.30 -17.72 -5.62
C LEU A 241 -3.02 -19.05 -5.32
N ALA A 242 -3.88 -19.51 -6.22
CA ALA A 242 -4.60 -20.78 -6.07
C ALA A 242 -3.64 -21.97 -6.04
N LYS A 243 -2.57 -21.96 -6.85
CA LYS A 243 -1.54 -23.01 -6.82
C LYS A 243 -0.79 -23.04 -5.49
N ILE A 244 -0.54 -21.87 -4.91
CA ILE A 244 0.23 -21.72 -3.67
C ILE A 244 -0.64 -22.07 -2.45
N PHE A 245 -1.88 -21.57 -2.40
CA PHE A 245 -2.74 -21.63 -1.23
C PHE A 245 -3.91 -22.61 -1.33
N GLY A 246 -4.29 -23.04 -2.54
CA GLY A 246 -5.42 -23.95 -2.81
C GLY A 246 -5.15 -25.43 -2.55
N ARG A 247 -4.02 -25.77 -1.92
CA ARG A 247 -3.69 -27.14 -1.48
C ARG A 247 -4.20 -27.48 -0.06
N LYS A 248 -5.14 -26.72 0.50
CA LYS A 248 -5.77 -27.00 1.79
C LYS A 248 -7.26 -27.26 1.65
#